data_AF-A0A378AVV9-F1
#
_entry.id   AF-A0A378AVV9-F1
#
_cell.length_a   1.000
_cell.length_b   1.000
_cell.length_c   1.000
_cell.angle_alpha   90.00
_cell.angle_beta   90.00
_cell.angle_gamma   90.00
#
_symmetry.space_group_name_H-M   'P 1'
#
loop_
_entity.id
_entity.type
_entity.pdbx_description
1 polymer ?
#
loop_
_entity_poly.entity_id
_entity_poly.type
_entity_poly.pdbx_seq_one_letter_code
_entity_poly.pdbx_strand_id
1 'polypeptide(L)' 'MAIWVDADACPNVIKEILFRAAERTQTPLTLVANQPLRVPPSRFIRTLRVEQGFDVADNEIVRQCAREI' A
#
# COMPACT_ATOMS: atom_id res chain seq x y z
N MET A 1 -2.61 -13.85 -0.39
CA MET A 1 -3.39 -12.79 -1.04
C MET A 1 -3.25 -11.53 -0.21
N ALA A 2 -2.69 -10.48 -0.79
CA ALA A 2 -2.46 -9.19 -0.15
C ALA A 2 -2.93 -8.06 -1.07
N ILE A 3 -3.29 -6.92 -0.49
CA ILE A 3 -3.64 -5.70 -1.22
C ILE A 3 -2.41 -4.82 -1.31
N TRP A 4 -2.05 -4.44 -2.52
CA TRP A 4 -0.99 -3.49 -2.82
C TRP A 4 -1.58 -2.26 -3.49
N VAL A 5 -1.18 -1.08 -3.05
CA VAL A 5 -1.71 0.19 -3.56
C VAL A 5 -0.58 1.20 -3.71
N ASP A 6 -0.52 1.86 -4.87
CA ASP A 6 0.18 3.14 -5.02
C ASP A 6 -0.60 4.22 -4.28
N ALA A 7 -0.03 4.71 -3.20
CA ALA A 7 -0.65 5.68 -2.31
C ALA A 7 -0.41 7.15 -2.70
N ASP A 8 0.49 7.42 -3.66
CA ASP A 8 0.70 8.75 -4.20
C ASP A 8 -0.40 9.12 -5.20
N ALA A 9 -0.89 8.14 -5.98
CA ALA A 9 -2.03 8.31 -6.88
C ALA A 9 -3.39 8.09 -6.19
N CYS A 10 -3.43 7.47 -5.01
CA CYS A 10 -4.67 7.08 -4.34
C CYS A 10 -5.30 8.20 -3.48
N PRO A 11 -6.56 8.61 -3.75
CA PRO A 11 -7.25 9.60 -2.93
C PRO A 11 -7.38 9.19 -1.46
N ASN A 12 -7.35 10.15 -0.54
CA ASN A 12 -7.41 9.88 0.90
C ASN A 12 -8.65 9.09 1.33
N VAL A 13 -9.82 9.39 0.75
CA VAL A 13 -11.06 8.66 1.04
C VAL A 13 -10.97 7.17 0.67
N ILE A 14 -10.24 6.84 -0.40
CA ILE A 14 -10.05 5.45 -0.81
C ILE A 14 -9.10 4.75 0.16
N LYS A 15 -8.01 5.42 0.60
CA LYS A 15 -7.11 4.90 1.63
C LYS A 15 -7.86 4.58 2.93
N GLU A 16 -8.78 5.45 3.37
CA GLU A 16 -9.62 5.18 4.54
C GLU A 16 -10.52 3.94 4.40
N ILE A 17 -11.12 3.76 3.22
CA ILE A 17 -11.93 2.56 2.92
C ILE A 17 -11.04 1.31 2.97
N LEU A 18 -9.85 1.37 2.38
CA LEU A 18 -8.89 0.28 2.39
C LEU A 18 -8.43 -0.07 3.81
N PHE A 19 -8.16 0.92 4.67
CA PHE A 19 -7.80 0.67 6.07
C PHE A 19 -8.90 -0.11 6.80
N ARG A 20 -10.16 0.32 6.66
CA ARG A 20 -11.31 -0.37 7.27
C ARG A 20 -11.50 -1.78 6.70
N ALA A 21 -11.31 -1.94 5.39
CA ALA A 21 -11.41 -3.23 4.73
C ALA A 21 -10.31 -4.20 5.18
N ALA A 22 -9.05 -3.74 5.24
CA ALA A 22 -7.91 -4.52 5.69
C ALA A 22 -8.10 -5.03 7.13
N GLU A 23 -8.53 -4.16 8.05
CA GLU A 23 -8.86 -4.55 9.43
C GLU A 23 -9.99 -5.56 9.50
N ARG A 24 -11.14 -5.26 8.86
CA ARG A 24 -12.34 -6.12 8.93
C ARG A 24 -12.10 -7.51 8.35
N THR A 25 -11.31 -7.59 7.28
CA THR A 25 -11.05 -8.85 6.58
C THR A 25 -9.75 -9.52 6.99
N GLN A 26 -8.95 -8.85 7.84
CA GLN A 26 -7.61 -9.29 8.21
C GLN A 26 -6.69 -9.51 6.99
N THR A 27 -6.96 -8.81 5.89
CA THR A 27 -6.18 -8.90 4.66
C THR A 27 -5.00 -7.94 4.76
N PRO A 28 -3.74 -8.42 4.56
CA PRO A 28 -2.59 -7.54 4.53
C PRO A 28 -2.74 -6.45 3.46
N LEU A 29 -2.53 -5.20 3.84
CA LEU A 29 -2.51 -4.02 2.98
C LEU A 29 -1.14 -3.35 3.10
N THR A 30 -0.47 -3.19 1.96
CA THR A 30 0.76 -2.42 1.86
C THR A 30 0.55 -1.21 0.96
N LEU A 31 0.78 -0.01 1.50
CA LEU A 31 0.72 1.25 0.78
C LEU A 31 2.13 1.65 0.34
N VAL A 32 2.33 1.78 -0.97
CA VAL A 32 3.61 2.14 -1.58
C VAL A 32 3.58 3.63 -1.95
N ALA A 33 4.56 4.41 -1.51
CA ALA A 33 4.63 5.84 -1.82
C ALA A 33 6.06 6.40 -1.76
N ASN A 34 6.32 7.49 -2.48
CA ASN A 34 7.59 8.22 -2.46
C ASN A 34 7.76 9.11 -1.21
N GLN A 35 6.68 9.33 -0.47
CA GLN A 35 6.61 10.18 0.71
C GLN A 35 6.14 9.41 1.94
N PRO A 36 6.48 9.87 3.16
CA PRO A 36 5.96 9.28 4.39
C PRO A 36 4.42 9.36 4.46
N LEU A 37 3.78 8.24 4.76
CA LEU A 37 2.33 8.17 4.96
C LEU A 37 2.00 8.04 6.45
N ARG A 38 0.92 8.72 6.87
CA ARG A 38 0.30 8.45 8.17
C ARG A 38 -0.79 7.40 7.98
N VAL A 39 -0.67 6.28 8.69
CA VAL A 39 -1.64 5.18 8.68
C VAL A 39 -2.07 4.86 10.11
N PRO A 40 -3.28 4.33 10.32
CA PRO A 40 -3.70 3.89 11.66
C PRO A 40 -2.82 2.73 12.16
N PRO A 41 -2.61 2.60 13.48
CA PRO A 41 -1.91 1.46 14.05
C PRO A 41 -2.68 0.17 13.74
N SER A 42 -2.01 -0.79 13.12
CA SER A 42 -2.63 -2.01 12.62
C SER A 42 -1.59 -3.11 12.45
N ARG A 43 -1.99 -4.38 12.64
CA ARG A 43 -1.16 -5.54 12.27
C ARG A 43 -1.24 -5.87 10.78
N PHE A 44 -2.26 -5.35 10.10
CA PHE A 44 -2.59 -5.63 8.70
C PHE A 44 -2.22 -4.50 7.75
N ILE A 45 -1.94 -3.29 8.24
CA ILE A 45 -1.61 -2.13 7.39
C ILE A 45 -0.12 -1.80 7.54
N ARG A 46 0.58 -1.70 6.41
CA ARG A 46 2.00 -1.34 6.34
C ARG A 46 2.23 -0.28 5.28
N THR A 47 3.32 0.48 5.43
CA THR A 47 3.79 1.42 4.43
C THR A 47 5.13 0.95 3.89
N LEU A 48 5.33 1.10 2.59
CA LEU A 48 6.60 0.87 1.90
C LEU A 48 6.99 2.18 1.22
N ARG A 49 8.09 2.77 1.67
CA ARG A 49 8.60 3.99 1.03
C ARG A 49 9.50 3.60 -0.14
N VAL A 50 9.28 4.24 -1.28
CA VAL A 50 10.12 4.12 -2.47
C VAL A 50 10.79 5.45 -2.80
N GLU A 51 11.71 5.44 -3.75
CA GLU A 51 12.29 6.67 -4.29
C GLU A 51 11.27 7.45 -5.12
N GLN A 52 11.53 8.74 -5.32
CA GLN A 52 10.71 9.55 -6.21
C GLN A 52 11.03 9.22 -7.67
N GLY A 53 9.99 9.06 -8.49
CA GLY A 53 10.14 8.89 -9.92
C GLY A 53 8.83 8.45 -10.57
N PHE A 54 8.79 8.49 -11.89
CA PHE A 54 7.65 7.99 -12.66
C PHE A 54 7.60 6.45 -12.56
N ASP A 55 6.41 5.89 -12.39
CA ASP A 55 6.13 4.45 -12.25
C ASP A 55 6.92 3.70 -11.16
N VAL A 56 7.60 4.41 -10.25
CA VAL A 56 8.47 3.74 -9.24
C VAL A 56 7.62 2.89 -8.28
N ALA A 57 6.48 3.41 -7.82
CA ALA A 57 5.57 2.68 -6.95
C ALA A 57 4.99 1.45 -7.66
N ASP A 58 4.53 1.61 -8.91
CA ASP A 58 3.97 0.51 -9.72
C ASP A 58 5.00 -0.60 -9.94
N ASN A 59 6.22 -0.23 -10.34
CA ASN A 59 7.29 -1.20 -10.56
C ASN A 59 7.66 -1.96 -9.28
N GLU A 60 7.63 -1.30 -8.13
CA GLU A 60 7.87 -1.97 -6.86
C GLU A 60 6.73 -2.92 -6.49
N ILE A 61 5.47 -2.54 -6.73
CA ILE A 61 4.32 -3.44 -6.54
C ILE A 61 4.46 -4.68 -7.42
N VAL A 62 4.78 -4.51 -8.71
CA VAL A 62 5.01 -5.63 -9.63
C VAL A 62 6.13 -6.54 -9.12
N ARG A 63 7.25 -5.96 -8.66
CA ARG A 63 8.37 -6.72 -8.10
C ARG A 63 7.96 -7.53 -6.87
N GLN A 64 7.17 -6.97 -5.97
CA GLN A 64 6.72 -7.66 -4.75
C GLN A 64 5.73 -8.79 -5.08
N CYS A 65 4.76 -8.54 -5.95
CA CYS A 65 3.81 -9.56 -6.41
C CYS A 65 4.52 -10.72 -7.13
N ALA A 66 5.57 -10.44 -7.90
CA ALA A 66 6.34 -11.48 -8.60
C ALA A 66 7.17 -12.37 -7.64
N ARG A 67 7.51 -11.89 -6.43
CA ARG A 67 8.25 -12.66 -5.42
C ARG A 67 7.36 -13.62 -4.63
N GLU A 68 6.03 -13.44 -4.66
CA GLU A 68 5.07 -14.31 -3.97
C GLU A 68 4.72 -15.58 -4.78
N ILE A 69 5.39 -15.83 -5.91
CA ILE A 69 5.22 -17.01 -6.78
C ILE A 69 6.37 -18.00 -6.59
#